data_AF-A0AAN9B8Z5-F1
#
_entry.id   AF-A0AAN9B8Z5-F1
#
_cell.length_a   1.000
_cell.length_b   1.000
_cell.length_c   1.000
_cell.angle_alpha   90.00
_cell.angle_beta   90.00
_cell.angle_gamma   90.00
#
_symmetry.space_group_name_H-M   'P 1'
#
loop_
_entity.id
_entity.type
_entity.pdbx_description
1 polymer ?
#
loop_
_entity_poly.entity_id
_entity_poly.type
_entity_poly.pdbx_seq_one_letter_code
_entity_poly.pdbx_strand_id
1 'polypeptide(L)'
;MDCKKADKELQQMCSQRLASEKDPVERFKCYCLKNGCAGIKTIGRKFRIMDDSGDRKLQLDEFIVGCRECRLSKMGPDELTAVFKYFDKDGSGTLDFNEFLASVRPKMNENRKVLVNKAFAKMDKTGDGVITVDDLVGIYDVRSHPKFQNGEMDKKEVLLEFLSSFDAGENSDGKVTKEEWMDYYSGVSASIDDDAYFSLMMYNSWKVKATD
;
A
#
# COMPACT_ATOMS: atom_id res chain seq x y z
N MET A 1 3.00 -15.66 -15.48
CA MET A 1 1.61 -16.14 -15.55
C MET A 1 0.74 -15.05 -16.16
N ASP A 2 -0.31 -15.40 -16.91
CA ASP A 2 -1.19 -14.42 -17.59
C ASP A 2 -1.93 -13.52 -16.60
N CYS A 3 -1.70 -12.20 -16.67
CA CYS A 3 -2.37 -11.15 -15.89
C CYS A 3 -3.91 -11.29 -15.85
N LYS A 4 -4.51 -11.75 -16.96
CA LYS A 4 -5.97 -12.02 -17.06
C LYS A 4 -6.48 -13.16 -16.18
N LYS A 5 -5.60 -14.08 -15.74
CA LYS A 5 -5.98 -15.22 -14.90
C LYS A 5 -6.00 -14.81 -13.42
N ALA A 6 -4.99 -14.06 -12.97
CA ALA A 6 -4.91 -13.51 -11.62
C ALA A 6 -6.09 -12.56 -11.33
N ASP A 7 -6.44 -11.69 -12.27
CA ASP A 7 -7.63 -10.81 -12.15
C ASP A 7 -8.94 -11.60 -11.99
N LYS A 8 -9.11 -12.69 -12.75
CA LYS A 8 -10.31 -13.54 -12.65
C LYS A 8 -10.38 -14.29 -11.32
N GLU A 9 -9.24 -14.79 -10.84
CA GLU A 9 -9.15 -15.47 -9.55
C GLU A 9 -9.45 -14.49 -8.40
N LEU A 10 -8.91 -13.27 -8.45
CA LEU A 10 -9.20 -12.22 -7.48
C LEU A 10 -10.68 -11.80 -7.49
N GLN A 11 -11.29 -11.67 -8.68
CA GLN A 11 -12.71 -11.37 -8.84
C GLN A 11 -13.60 -12.49 -8.28
N GLN A 12 -13.20 -13.75 -8.46
CA GLN A 12 -13.92 -14.91 -7.95
C GLN A 12 -13.79 -15.00 -6.42
N MET A 13 -12.60 -14.78 -5.87
CA MET A 13 -12.37 -14.71 -4.41
C MET A 13 -13.16 -13.57 -3.77
N CYS A 14 -13.16 -12.37 -4.36
CA CYS A 14 -13.95 -11.23 -3.87
C CYS A 14 -15.45 -11.51 -3.92
N SER A 15 -15.92 -12.21 -4.96
CA SER A 15 -17.33 -12.61 -5.07
C SER A 15 -17.74 -13.62 -4.00
N GLN A 16 -16.85 -14.54 -3.63
CA GLN A 16 -17.08 -15.50 -2.53
C GLN A 16 -17.03 -14.80 -1.16
N ARG A 17 -16.05 -13.93 -0.93
CA ARG A 17 -15.95 -13.14 0.32
C ARG A 17 -17.14 -12.21 0.54
N LEU A 18 -17.64 -11.57 -0.52
CA LEU A 18 -18.82 -10.70 -0.44
C LEU A 18 -20.09 -11.41 0.05
N ALA A 19 -20.16 -12.74 -0.04
CA ALA A 19 -21.31 -13.50 0.45
C ALA A 19 -21.30 -13.71 1.97
N SER A 20 -20.13 -13.67 2.61
CA SER A 20 -19.95 -13.93 4.04
C SER A 20 -19.49 -12.71 4.85
N GLU A 21 -18.89 -11.72 4.20
CA GLU A 21 -18.33 -10.54 4.86
C GLU A 21 -19.43 -9.58 5.32
N LYS A 22 -19.36 -9.16 6.59
CA LYS A 22 -20.31 -8.22 7.19
C LYS A 22 -19.72 -6.84 7.39
N ASP A 23 -18.39 -6.74 7.46
CA ASP A 23 -17.70 -5.49 7.63
C ASP A 23 -17.90 -4.56 6.41
N PRO A 24 -18.47 -3.35 6.58
CA PRO A 24 -18.70 -2.43 5.46
C PRO A 24 -17.44 -2.09 4.67
N VAL A 25 -16.30 -1.95 5.35
CA VAL A 25 -15.02 -1.58 4.72
C VAL A 25 -14.48 -2.70 3.87
N GLU A 26 -14.46 -3.93 4.38
CA GLU A 26 -13.98 -5.09 3.63
C GLU A 26 -14.93 -5.44 2.47
N ARG A 27 -16.25 -5.23 2.64
CA ARG A 27 -17.21 -5.31 1.53
C ARG A 27 -16.93 -4.26 0.46
N PHE A 28 -16.69 -3.02 0.85
CA PHE A 28 -16.34 -1.93 -0.07
C PHE A 28 -15.10 -2.26 -0.88
N LYS A 29 -14.01 -2.68 -0.21
CA LYS A 29 -12.78 -3.14 -0.86
C LYS A 29 -13.05 -4.27 -1.84
N CYS A 30 -13.82 -5.29 -1.45
CA CYS A 30 -14.16 -6.40 -2.34
C CYS A 30 -14.95 -5.94 -3.58
N TYR A 31 -15.82 -4.93 -3.46
CA TYR A 31 -16.52 -4.35 -4.61
C TYR A 31 -15.58 -3.59 -5.56
N CYS A 32 -14.63 -2.82 -5.03
CA CYS A 32 -13.59 -2.19 -5.84
C CYS A 32 -12.80 -3.25 -6.61
N LEU A 33 -12.30 -4.29 -5.91
CA LEU A 33 -11.49 -5.34 -6.52
C LEU A 33 -12.27 -6.17 -7.55
N LYS A 34 -13.54 -6.51 -7.26
CA LYS A 34 -14.40 -7.29 -8.16
C LYS A 34 -14.68 -6.60 -9.49
N ASN A 35 -14.80 -5.27 -9.51
CA ASN A 35 -15.09 -4.53 -10.74
C ASN A 35 -13.83 -4.26 -11.58
N GLY A 36 -12.71 -4.94 -11.31
CA GLY A 36 -11.47 -4.78 -12.05
C GLY A 36 -10.69 -3.53 -11.63
N CYS A 37 -10.92 -2.98 -10.43
CA CYS A 37 -10.09 -1.92 -9.87
C CYS A 37 -8.77 -2.45 -9.28
N ALA A 38 -8.29 -3.62 -9.69
CA ALA A 38 -7.01 -4.18 -9.25
C ALA A 38 -5.83 -3.22 -9.51
N GLY A 39 -5.96 -2.31 -10.49
CA GLY A 39 -4.97 -1.28 -10.76
C GLY A 39 -5.25 0.06 -10.04
N ILE A 40 -4.21 0.60 -9.38
CA ILE A 40 -4.15 1.98 -8.84
C ILE A 40 -4.61 3.02 -9.87
N LYS A 41 -4.33 2.81 -11.16
CA LYS A 41 -4.75 3.71 -12.26
C LYS A 41 -6.26 3.79 -12.44
N THR A 42 -6.97 2.68 -12.28
CA THR A 42 -8.44 2.63 -12.40
C THR A 42 -9.11 3.27 -11.19
N ILE A 43 -8.57 3.02 -9.99
CA ILE A 43 -9.02 3.65 -8.74
C ILE A 43 -8.83 5.17 -8.83
N GLY A 44 -7.68 5.64 -9.31
CA GLY A 44 -7.41 7.06 -9.54
C GLY A 44 -8.32 7.71 -10.58
N ARG A 45 -8.70 6.96 -11.63
CA ARG A 45 -9.68 7.45 -12.62
C ARG A 45 -11.07 7.58 -12.00
N LYS A 46 -11.48 6.63 -11.16
CA LYS A 46 -12.80 6.69 -10.53
C LYS A 46 -12.86 7.81 -9.50
N PHE A 47 -11.82 8.00 -8.68
CA PHE A 47 -11.72 9.13 -7.77
C PHE A 47 -11.95 10.47 -8.49
N ARG A 48 -11.27 10.69 -9.62
CA ARG A 48 -11.44 11.90 -10.44
C ARG A 48 -12.84 12.05 -11.06
N ILE A 49 -13.57 10.95 -11.23
CA ILE A 49 -14.96 11.01 -11.71
C ILE A 49 -15.91 11.36 -10.55
N MET A 50 -15.54 11.08 -9.29
CA MET A 50 -16.36 11.35 -8.10
C MET A 50 -16.09 12.74 -7.52
N ASP A 51 -14.89 13.29 -7.76
CA ASP A 51 -14.47 14.63 -7.36
C ASP A 51 -15.08 15.69 -8.30
N ASP A 52 -16.35 16.00 -8.07
CA ASP A 52 -17.10 16.98 -8.84
C ASP A 52 -16.64 18.43 -8.55
N SER A 53 -16.19 18.68 -7.31
CA SER A 53 -15.67 20.00 -6.91
C SER A 53 -14.27 20.30 -7.47
N GLY A 54 -13.49 19.27 -7.83
CA GLY A 54 -12.16 19.39 -8.40
C GLY A 54 -11.09 19.79 -7.40
N ASP A 55 -11.38 19.72 -6.10
CA ASP A 55 -10.47 20.10 -5.02
C ASP A 55 -9.53 18.95 -4.61
N ARG A 56 -9.61 17.81 -5.31
CA ARG A 56 -8.89 16.55 -5.03
C ARG A 56 -9.23 15.94 -3.68
N LYS A 57 -10.37 16.28 -3.13
CA LYS A 57 -10.97 15.70 -1.94
C LYS A 57 -12.36 15.20 -2.29
N LEU A 58 -12.85 14.24 -1.53
CA LEU A 58 -14.23 13.77 -1.65
C LEU A 58 -14.98 14.09 -0.37
N GLN A 59 -16.03 14.88 -0.50
CA GLN A 59 -17.01 15.03 0.56
C GLN A 59 -17.86 13.75 0.66
N LEU A 60 -18.54 13.55 1.78
CA LEU A 60 -19.33 12.33 2.03
C LEU A 60 -20.40 12.11 0.95
N ASP A 61 -21.04 13.18 0.52
CA ASP A 61 -22.06 13.23 -0.50
C ASP A 61 -21.50 12.91 -1.90
N GLU A 62 -20.36 13.49 -2.28
CA GLU A 62 -19.61 13.14 -3.50
C GLU A 62 -19.19 11.66 -3.50
N PHE A 63 -18.70 11.16 -2.37
CA PHE A 63 -18.35 9.76 -2.18
C PHE A 63 -19.56 8.83 -2.36
N ILE A 64 -20.72 9.16 -1.75
CA ILE A 64 -21.94 8.35 -1.86
C ILE A 64 -22.46 8.34 -3.30
N VAL A 65 -22.53 9.50 -3.97
CA VAL A 65 -22.96 9.60 -5.37
C VAL A 65 -22.01 8.80 -6.26
N GLY A 66 -20.71 9.02 -6.11
CA GLY A 66 -19.68 8.33 -6.84
C GLY A 66 -19.77 6.80 -6.72
N CYS A 67 -19.98 6.29 -5.51
CA CYS A 67 -20.13 4.85 -5.25
C CYS A 67 -21.37 4.25 -5.93
N ARG A 68 -22.50 4.98 -5.93
CA ARG A 68 -23.72 4.57 -6.65
C ARG A 68 -23.46 4.47 -8.15
N GLU A 69 -22.72 5.41 -8.72
CA GLU A 69 -22.42 5.43 -10.14
C GLU A 69 -21.42 4.36 -10.59
N CYS A 70 -20.44 3.95 -9.76
CA CYS A 70 -19.53 2.84 -10.16
C CYS A 70 -20.17 1.46 -10.08
N ARG A 71 -21.50 1.34 -9.86
CA ARG A 71 -22.17 0.06 -9.58
C ARG A 71 -21.56 -0.68 -8.37
N LEU A 72 -21.01 0.06 -7.39
CA LEU A 72 -20.74 -0.47 -6.03
C LEU A 72 -22.05 -0.57 -5.22
N SER A 73 -23.20 -0.52 -5.91
CA SER A 73 -24.52 -0.10 -5.45
C SER A 73 -25.33 -1.16 -4.69
N LYS A 74 -24.66 -2.03 -3.92
CA LYS A 74 -25.34 -2.92 -2.97
C LYS A 74 -25.13 -2.52 -1.50
N MET A 75 -24.40 -1.45 -1.25
CA MET A 75 -24.20 -0.91 0.09
C MET A 75 -25.21 0.20 0.38
N GLY A 76 -25.74 0.22 1.61
CA GLY A 76 -26.64 1.27 2.08
C GLY A 76 -25.91 2.59 2.37
N PRO A 77 -26.62 3.73 2.46
CA PRO A 77 -26.02 5.02 2.83
C PRO A 77 -25.24 4.95 4.15
N ASP A 78 -25.80 4.30 5.18
CA ASP A 78 -25.15 4.18 6.49
C ASP A 78 -23.85 3.36 6.44
N GLU A 79 -23.82 2.32 5.61
CA GLU A 79 -22.61 1.52 5.38
C GLU A 79 -21.53 2.37 4.68
N LEU A 80 -21.90 3.18 3.69
CA LEU A 80 -20.97 4.07 2.99
C LEU A 80 -20.46 5.19 3.92
N THR A 81 -21.30 5.73 4.80
CA THR A 81 -20.86 6.68 5.83
C THR A 81 -19.87 6.04 6.81
N ALA A 82 -20.07 4.79 7.20
CA ALA A 82 -19.11 4.06 8.03
C ALA A 82 -17.77 3.84 7.30
N VAL A 83 -17.81 3.51 6.01
CA VAL A 83 -16.61 3.40 5.18
C VAL A 83 -15.87 4.73 5.07
N PHE A 84 -16.60 5.81 4.81
CA PHE A 84 -16.03 7.15 4.70
C PHE A 84 -15.30 7.55 5.98
N LYS A 85 -15.95 7.41 7.14
CA LYS A 85 -15.33 7.69 8.44
C LYS A 85 -14.12 6.81 8.75
N TYR A 86 -14.05 5.60 8.19
CA TYR A 86 -12.89 4.73 8.36
C TYR A 86 -11.71 5.15 7.47
N PHE A 87 -12.01 5.74 6.31
CA PHE A 87 -11.02 6.22 5.35
C PHE A 87 -10.44 7.58 5.74
N ASP A 88 -11.27 8.45 6.34
CA ASP A 88 -10.91 9.79 6.84
C ASP A 88 -10.05 9.62 8.10
N LYS A 89 -8.74 9.57 7.93
CA LYS A 89 -7.77 9.29 9.01
C LYS A 89 -7.48 10.54 9.80
N ASP A 90 -7.40 11.68 9.12
CA ASP A 90 -7.14 12.97 9.75
C ASP A 90 -8.39 13.59 10.39
N GLY A 91 -9.57 13.05 10.10
CA GLY A 91 -10.85 13.53 10.63
C GLY A 91 -11.25 14.87 10.03
N SER A 92 -10.74 15.21 8.85
CA SER A 92 -11.01 16.48 8.16
C SER A 92 -12.44 16.59 7.67
N GLY A 93 -13.21 15.49 7.65
CA GLY A 93 -14.55 15.43 7.09
C GLY A 93 -14.55 15.36 5.55
N THR A 94 -13.37 15.19 4.96
CA THR A 94 -13.14 15.02 3.53
C THR A 94 -12.17 13.88 3.31
N LEU A 95 -12.31 13.10 2.24
CA LEU A 95 -11.33 12.08 1.89
C LEU A 95 -10.36 12.61 0.86
N ASP A 96 -9.10 12.73 1.23
CA ASP A 96 -8.07 13.02 0.25
C ASP A 96 -7.75 11.79 -0.62
N PHE A 97 -7.07 12.03 -1.74
CA PHE A 97 -6.71 10.97 -2.67
C PHE A 97 -5.79 9.89 -2.08
N ASN A 98 -4.87 10.28 -1.22
CA ASN A 98 -3.93 9.38 -0.55
C ASN A 98 -4.64 8.52 0.49
N GLU A 99 -5.52 9.09 1.30
CA GLU A 99 -6.37 8.39 2.27
C GLU A 99 -7.26 7.35 1.58
N PHE A 100 -7.88 7.74 0.46
CA PHE A 100 -8.70 6.83 -0.34
C PHE A 100 -7.86 5.68 -0.92
N LEU A 101 -6.69 5.99 -1.52
CA LEU A 101 -5.82 4.95 -2.07
C LEU A 101 -5.29 4.00 -1.00
N ALA A 102 -4.78 4.53 0.11
CA ALA A 102 -4.28 3.74 1.23
C ALA A 102 -5.36 2.79 1.75
N SER A 103 -6.60 3.27 1.82
CA SER A 103 -7.71 2.50 2.36
C SER A 103 -8.31 1.48 1.40
N VAL A 104 -8.22 1.69 0.08
CA VAL A 104 -8.76 0.76 -0.93
C VAL A 104 -7.73 -0.27 -1.39
N ARG A 105 -6.43 -0.03 -1.17
CA ARG A 105 -5.36 -0.98 -1.50
C ARG A 105 -5.64 -2.36 -0.87
N PRO A 106 -5.56 -3.45 -1.66
CA PRO A 106 -5.76 -4.79 -1.11
C PRO A 106 -4.67 -5.10 -0.08
N LYS A 107 -5.09 -5.68 1.05
CA LYS A 107 -4.15 -6.20 2.04
C LYS A 107 -3.26 -7.25 1.37
N MET A 108 -1.96 -7.11 1.58
CA MET A 108 -0.96 -8.08 1.15
C MET A 108 -1.32 -9.49 1.66
N ASN A 109 -1.15 -10.51 0.83
CA ASN A 109 -1.40 -11.89 1.25
C ASN A 109 -0.37 -12.35 2.30
N GLU A 110 -0.68 -13.42 3.04
CA GLU A 110 0.16 -13.87 4.16
C GLU A 110 1.58 -14.27 3.72
N ASN A 111 1.75 -14.88 2.55
CA ASN A 111 3.08 -15.26 2.04
C ASN A 111 3.97 -14.03 1.80
N ARG A 112 3.42 -13.00 1.16
CA ARG A 112 4.12 -11.73 0.92
C ARG A 112 4.38 -11.01 2.25
N LYS A 113 3.43 -11.02 3.20
CA LYS A 113 3.65 -10.47 4.55
C LYS A 113 4.79 -11.17 5.27
N VAL A 114 4.90 -12.49 5.18
CA VAL A 114 6.02 -13.25 5.79
C VAL A 114 7.36 -12.77 5.21
N LEU A 115 7.46 -12.60 3.90
CA LEU A 115 8.67 -12.08 3.25
C LEU A 115 9.02 -10.66 3.71
N VAL A 116 8.02 -9.78 3.77
CA VAL A 116 8.20 -8.37 4.17
C VAL A 116 8.60 -8.27 5.64
N ASN A 117 8.00 -9.08 6.53
CA ASN A 117 8.39 -9.17 7.93
C ASN A 117 9.79 -9.76 8.11
N LYS A 118 10.15 -10.82 7.35
CA LYS A 118 11.51 -11.38 7.36
C LYS A 118 12.54 -10.36 6.89
N ALA A 119 12.20 -9.55 5.90
CA ALA A 119 13.06 -8.45 5.44
C ALA A 119 13.20 -7.39 6.53
N PHE A 120 12.11 -6.94 7.16
CA PHE A 120 12.16 -5.98 8.25
C PHE A 120 13.05 -6.46 9.40
N ALA A 121 12.82 -7.67 9.92
CA ALA A 121 13.59 -8.25 11.01
C ALA A 121 15.07 -8.49 10.66
N LYS A 122 15.41 -8.58 9.36
CA LYS A 122 16.80 -8.67 8.93
C LYS A 122 17.49 -7.31 8.95
N MET A 123 16.73 -6.25 8.64
CA MET A 123 17.19 -4.88 8.59
C MET A 123 17.29 -4.26 9.99
N ASP A 124 16.31 -4.46 10.86
CA ASP A 124 16.31 -4.05 12.26
C ASP A 124 17.36 -4.87 13.06
N LYS A 125 18.56 -4.32 13.25
CA LYS A 125 19.68 -5.00 13.92
C LYS A 125 19.66 -4.79 15.42
N THR A 126 19.21 -3.62 15.84
CA THR A 126 18.98 -3.28 17.25
C THR A 126 17.84 -4.10 17.86
N GLY A 127 16.86 -4.51 17.05
CA GLY A 127 15.66 -5.23 17.48
C GLY A 127 14.69 -4.34 18.24
N ASP A 128 14.78 -3.02 18.08
CA ASP A 128 13.92 -2.05 18.77
C ASP A 128 12.62 -1.74 18.00
N GLY A 129 12.42 -2.40 16.85
CA GLY A 129 11.21 -2.27 16.04
C GLY A 129 11.21 -1.07 15.11
N VAL A 130 12.34 -0.37 14.96
CA VAL A 130 12.53 0.73 14.00
C VAL A 130 13.82 0.53 13.22
N ILE A 131 13.79 0.74 11.91
CA ILE A 131 15.01 0.71 11.09
C ILE A 131 15.59 2.12 11.07
N THR A 132 16.82 2.25 11.54
CA THR A 132 17.56 3.51 11.58
C THR A 132 18.79 3.45 10.68
N VAL A 133 19.48 4.60 10.52
CA VAL A 133 20.75 4.63 9.80
C VAL A 133 21.76 3.64 10.39
N ASP A 134 21.82 3.54 11.73
CA ASP A 134 22.78 2.70 12.43
C ASP A 134 22.61 1.21 12.09
N ASP A 135 21.37 0.77 11.84
CA ASP A 135 21.07 -0.58 11.36
C ASP A 135 21.59 -0.86 9.95
N LEU A 136 21.61 0.17 9.09
CA LEU A 136 22.00 0.06 7.69
C LEU A 136 23.51 0.11 7.46
N VAL A 137 24.28 0.74 8.36
CA VAL A 137 25.73 0.99 8.21
C VAL A 137 26.52 -0.29 7.88
N GLY A 138 26.06 -1.45 8.36
CA GLY A 138 26.69 -2.77 8.16
C GLY A 138 26.05 -3.67 7.10
N ILE A 139 24.90 -3.30 6.54
CA ILE A 139 24.16 -4.11 5.56
C ILE A 139 24.30 -3.51 4.15
N TYR A 140 24.30 -2.18 4.05
CA TYR A 140 24.25 -1.48 2.78
C TYR A 140 25.63 -0.96 2.36
N ASP A 141 26.09 -1.38 1.18
CA ASP A 141 27.37 -0.93 0.63
C ASP A 141 27.18 0.36 -0.18
N VAL A 142 27.52 1.50 0.45
CA VAL A 142 27.44 2.83 -0.18
C VAL A 142 28.50 3.06 -1.28
N ARG A 143 29.53 2.20 -1.39
CA ARG A 143 30.68 2.42 -2.29
C ARG A 143 30.32 2.39 -3.77
N SER A 144 29.20 1.76 -4.13
CA SER A 144 28.69 1.72 -5.50
C SER A 144 27.73 2.86 -5.83
N HIS A 145 27.40 3.73 -4.87
CA HIS A 145 26.47 4.83 -5.09
C HIS A 145 27.14 5.98 -5.85
N PRO A 146 26.61 6.44 -7.01
CA PRO A 146 27.26 7.48 -7.81
C PRO A 146 27.53 8.77 -7.06
N LYS A 147 26.59 9.21 -6.20
CA LYS A 147 26.73 10.42 -5.38
C LYS A 147 27.70 10.27 -4.19
N PHE A 148 28.02 9.03 -3.82
CA PHE A 148 29.09 8.77 -2.84
C PHE A 148 30.46 8.80 -3.52
N GLN A 149 30.53 8.24 -4.74
CA GLN A 149 31.78 8.16 -5.52
C GLN A 149 32.29 9.53 -5.99
N ASN A 150 31.38 10.45 -6.33
CA ASN A 150 31.73 11.81 -6.73
C ASN A 150 31.95 12.76 -5.53
N GLY A 151 31.75 12.29 -4.29
CA GLY A 151 31.92 13.06 -3.06
C GLY A 151 30.82 14.08 -2.76
N GLU A 152 29.68 14.02 -3.47
CA GLU A 152 28.52 14.90 -3.22
C GLU A 152 27.75 14.54 -1.96
N MET A 153 27.80 13.26 -1.54
CA MET A 153 27.13 12.77 -0.35
C MET A 153 28.07 11.91 0.49
N ASP A 154 27.99 12.06 1.80
CA ASP A 154 28.67 11.19 2.74
C ASP A 154 27.92 9.85 2.93
N LYS A 155 28.53 8.92 3.68
CA LYS A 155 27.93 7.60 3.93
C LYS A 155 26.58 7.71 4.63
N LYS A 156 26.40 8.65 5.55
CA LYS A 156 25.18 8.82 6.34
C LYS A 156 24.07 9.42 5.47
N GLU A 157 24.41 10.38 4.62
CA GLU A 157 23.47 11.03 3.69
C GLU A 157 22.91 10.04 2.67
N VAL A 158 23.75 9.15 2.11
CA VAL A 158 23.27 8.10 1.18
C VAL A 158 22.32 7.11 1.88
N LEU A 159 22.60 6.77 3.14
CA LEU A 159 21.73 5.89 3.92
C LEU A 159 20.41 6.58 4.30
N LEU A 160 20.45 7.87 4.59
CA LEU A 160 19.24 8.67 4.85
C LEU A 160 18.39 8.83 3.59
N GLU A 161 18.99 9.11 2.43
CA GLU A 161 18.28 9.14 1.14
C GLU A 161 17.61 7.80 0.85
N PHE A 162 18.30 6.68 1.14
CA PHE A 162 17.72 5.36 1.04
C PHE A 162 16.52 5.17 1.99
N LEU A 163 16.65 5.52 3.28
CA LEU A 163 15.55 5.41 4.25
C LEU A 163 14.36 6.30 3.89
N SER A 164 14.62 7.50 3.34
CA SER A 164 13.57 8.44 2.89
C SER A 164 12.62 7.83 1.86
N SER A 165 13.07 6.82 1.11
CA SER A 165 12.22 6.13 0.15
C SER A 165 11.16 5.23 0.81
N PHE A 166 11.38 4.82 2.06
CA PHE A 166 10.47 4.01 2.87
C PHE A 166 9.73 4.85 3.92
N ASP A 167 10.36 5.92 4.40
CA ASP A 167 9.82 6.92 5.32
C ASP A 167 8.91 7.91 4.59
N ALA A 168 7.80 7.40 4.03
CA ALA A 168 6.88 8.16 3.19
C ALA A 168 5.64 8.69 3.96
N GLY A 169 5.73 8.82 5.28
CA GLY A 169 4.64 9.26 6.16
C GLY A 169 4.59 10.78 6.40
N GLU A 170 3.59 11.22 7.16
CA GLU A 170 3.50 12.62 7.66
C GLU A 170 4.64 12.98 8.62
N ASN A 171 5.31 11.97 9.19
CA ASN A 171 6.39 12.10 10.15
C ASN A 171 7.72 11.59 9.58
N SER A 172 8.23 12.22 8.51
CA SER A 172 9.57 11.88 8.01
C SER A 172 10.64 12.29 9.02
N ASP A 173 10.96 11.37 9.92
CA ASP A 173 11.86 11.56 11.05
C ASP A 173 13.22 10.85 10.84
N GLY A 174 13.41 10.26 9.65
CA GLY A 174 14.62 9.53 9.29
C GLY A 174 14.70 8.14 9.93
N LYS A 175 13.58 7.64 10.47
CA LYS A 175 13.40 6.28 10.95
C LYS A 175 12.28 5.63 10.14
N VAL A 176 12.32 4.30 10.06
CA VAL A 176 11.29 3.53 9.38
C VAL A 176 10.68 2.57 10.37
N THR A 177 9.44 2.84 10.76
CA THR A 177 8.64 1.96 11.60
C THR A 177 8.19 0.73 10.81
N LYS A 178 7.77 -0.31 11.54
CA LYS A 178 7.19 -1.51 10.92
C LYS A 178 5.94 -1.15 10.10
N GLU A 179 5.15 -0.20 10.58
CA GLU A 179 3.95 0.28 9.91
C GLU A 179 4.28 0.93 8.56
N GLU A 180 5.25 1.86 8.52
CA GLU A 180 5.71 2.51 7.28
C GLU A 180 6.31 1.51 6.29
N TRP A 181 7.14 0.59 6.79
CA TRP A 181 7.70 -0.49 5.98
C TRP A 181 6.60 -1.35 5.33
N MET A 182 5.59 -1.71 6.12
CA MET A 182 4.46 -2.51 5.65
C MET A 182 3.60 -1.74 4.65
N ASP A 183 3.40 -0.44 4.84
CA ASP A 183 2.63 0.39 3.91
C ASP A 183 3.36 0.57 2.57
N TYR A 184 4.67 0.84 2.61
CA TYR A 184 5.50 0.89 1.41
C TYR A 184 5.38 -0.40 0.60
N TYR A 185 5.59 -1.56 1.25
CA TYR A 185 5.48 -2.85 0.57
C TYR A 185 4.04 -3.22 0.20
N SER A 186 3.03 -2.67 0.87
CA SER A 186 1.63 -2.79 0.46
C SER A 186 1.42 -2.12 -0.90
N GLY A 187 1.98 -0.92 -1.10
CA GLY A 187 2.00 -0.23 -2.39
C GLY A 187 2.72 -1.02 -3.49
N VAL A 188 3.94 -1.50 -3.20
CA VAL A 188 4.72 -2.32 -4.14
C VAL A 188 3.97 -3.62 -4.47
N SER A 189 3.40 -4.28 -3.46
CA SER A 189 2.61 -5.51 -3.62
C SER A 189 1.38 -5.26 -4.49
N ALA A 190 0.68 -4.15 -4.29
CA ALA A 190 -0.49 -3.80 -5.10
C ALA A 190 -0.14 -3.51 -6.57
N SER A 191 1.13 -3.21 -6.88
CA SER A 191 1.61 -3.04 -8.26
C SER A 191 2.11 -4.34 -8.91
N ILE A 192 2.20 -5.43 -8.14
CA ILE A 192 2.76 -6.72 -8.59
C ILE A 192 1.68 -7.80 -8.52
N ASP A 193 1.28 -8.29 -9.69
CA ASP A 193 0.22 -9.31 -9.79
C ASP A 193 0.71 -10.72 -9.41
N ASP A 194 1.99 -11.04 -9.69
CA ASP A 194 2.54 -12.40 -9.54
C ASP A 194 3.35 -12.56 -8.24
N ASP A 195 2.91 -13.47 -7.37
CA ASP A 195 3.58 -13.79 -6.10
C ASP A 195 5.00 -14.32 -6.28
N ALA A 196 5.27 -15.06 -7.36
CA ALA A 196 6.61 -15.55 -7.65
C ALA A 196 7.54 -14.39 -8.03
N TYR A 197 7.03 -13.41 -8.77
CA TYR A 197 7.78 -12.20 -9.08
C TYR A 197 8.00 -11.34 -7.83
N PHE A 198 6.98 -11.15 -6.99
CA PHE A 198 7.14 -10.46 -5.70
C PHE A 198 8.19 -11.15 -4.83
N SER A 199 8.15 -12.48 -4.74
CA SER A 199 9.13 -13.27 -3.98
C SER A 199 10.54 -13.15 -4.53
N LEU A 200 10.70 -13.18 -5.85
CA LEU A 200 11.99 -12.97 -6.52
C LEU A 200 12.53 -11.56 -6.27
N MET A 201 11.67 -10.54 -6.32
CA MET A 201 12.05 -9.17 -5.99
C MET A 201 12.54 -9.06 -4.54
N MET A 202 11.76 -9.60 -3.58
CA MET A 202 12.15 -9.61 -2.17
C MET A 202 13.46 -10.39 -1.93
N TYR A 203 13.67 -11.50 -2.64
CA TYR A 203 14.93 -12.24 -2.60
C TYR A 203 16.09 -11.44 -3.19
N ASN A 204 15.90 -10.77 -4.32
CA ASN A 204 16.98 -10.02 -4.95
C ASN A 204 17.39 -8.81 -4.11
N SER A 205 16.42 -8.09 -3.56
CA SER A 205 16.64 -6.91 -2.72
C SER A 205 17.22 -7.27 -1.35
N TRP A 206 16.65 -8.26 -0.66
CA TRP A 206 16.95 -8.51 0.75
C TRP A 206 17.55 -9.87 1.05
N LYS A 207 17.68 -10.74 0.04
CA LYS A 207 18.12 -12.14 0.20
C LYS A 207 17.26 -12.91 1.22
N VAL A 208 15.95 -12.67 1.21
CA VAL A 208 14.97 -13.40 2.05
C VAL A 208 14.16 -14.37 1.20
N LYS A 209 13.83 -15.53 1.77
CA LYS A 209 13.00 -16.57 1.15
C LYS A 209 11.77 -16.85 2.00
N ALA A 210 10.68 -17.25 1.35
CA ALA A 210 9.41 -17.53 2.01
C ALA A 210 9.53 -18.74 2.95
N THR A 211 10.30 -19.75 2.53
CA THR A 211 10.66 -20.93 3.32
C THR A 211 12.18 -21.01 3.48
N ASP A 212 12.61 -21.58 4.60
CA ASP A 212 14.03 -21.80 4.90
C ASP A 212 14.64 -22.92 4.04
#